data_AF-A0A378JR18-F1
#
_entry.id   AF-A0A378JR18-F1
#
_cell.length_a   1.000
_cell.length_b   1.000
_cell.length_c   1.000
_cell.angle_alpha   90.00
_cell.angle_beta   90.00
_cell.angle_gamma   90.00
#
_symmetry.space_group_name_H-M   'P 1'
#
loop_
_entity.id
_entity.type
_entity.pdbx_description
1 polymer ?
#
loop_
_entity_poly.entity_id
_entity_poly.type
_entity_poly.pdbx_seq_one_letter_code
_entity_poly.pdbx_strand_id
1 'polypeptide(L)' 'MLLLVRHLEHHGPATGGGWKNYSKLQGMPGDKRHCHLSKGKPTYVCCWEVIDKKLKITEIYYVGTHEKAPY' A
#
# COMPACT_ATOMS: atom_id res chain seq x y z
N MET A 1 10.24 -1.43 4.39
CA MET A 1 9.35 -0.31 4.76
C MET A 1 9.87 1.03 4.27
N LEU A 2 11.10 1.45 4.64
CA LEU A 2 11.65 2.77 4.25
C LEU A 2 11.61 3.07 2.74
N LEU A 3 11.88 2.05 1.91
CA LEU A 3 11.87 2.19 0.45
C LEU A 3 10.47 2.46 -0.12
N LEU A 4 9.41 1.89 0.47
CA LEU A 4 8.04 2.10 0.00
C LEU A 4 7.58 3.51 0.34
N VAL A 5 7.79 3.95 1.58
CA VAL A 5 7.39 5.30 2.01
C VAL A 5 8.04 6.36 1.11
N ARG A 6 9.36 6.30 0.90
CA ARG A 6 10.06 7.22 -0.01
C ARG A 6 9.54 7.14 -1.45
N HIS A 7 9.20 5.94 -1.92
CA HIS A 7 8.63 5.78 -3.25
C HIS A 7 7.27 6.46 -3.36
N LEU A 8 6.39 6.29 -2.38
CA LEU A 8 5.07 6.93 -2.33
C LEU A 8 5.18 8.46 -2.19
N GLU A 9 6.15 8.95 -1.41
CA GLU A 9 6.43 10.39 -1.28
C GLU A 9 6.86 11.00 -2.63
N HIS A 10 7.70 10.32 -3.40
CA HIS A 10 8.25 10.86 -4.64
C HIS A 10 7.32 10.67 -5.86
N HIS A 11 6.68 9.50 -5.97
CA HIS A 11 5.90 9.12 -7.16
C HIS A 11 4.38 9.16 -6.92
N GLY A 12 3.95 9.41 -5.68
CA GLY A 12 2.55 9.36 -5.28
C GLY A 12 2.05 7.94 -5.00
N PRO A 13 0.75 7.80 -4.71
CA PRO A 13 0.17 6.57 -4.18
C PRO A 13 0.04 5.43 -5.19
N ALA A 14 0.27 5.70 -6.48
CA ALA A 14 0.25 4.68 -7.53
C ALA A 14 1.68 4.24 -7.78
N THR A 15 2.00 2.99 -7.41
CA THR A 15 3.41 2.57 -7.37
C THR A 15 4.00 2.14 -8.72
N GLY A 16 3.30 2.41 -9.83
CA GLY A 16 3.83 2.23 -11.20
C GLY A 16 4.30 0.81 -11.57
N GLY A 17 3.88 -0.22 -10.84
CA GLY A 17 4.27 -1.61 -11.10
C GLY A 17 5.60 -2.08 -10.50
N GLY A 18 6.35 -1.20 -9.81
CA GLY A 18 7.63 -1.57 -9.17
C GLY A 18 7.48 -2.42 -7.89
N TRP A 19 6.25 -2.53 -7.37
CA TRP A 19 5.97 -3.22 -6.11
C TRP A 19 5.16 -4.49 -6.36
N LYS A 20 5.61 -5.59 -5.76
CA LYS A 20 5.02 -6.91 -6.01
C LYS A 20 3.57 -6.93 -5.60
N ASN A 21 2.74 -7.49 -6.48
CA ASN A 21 1.30 -7.64 -6.29
C ASN A 21 0.62 -6.32 -5.85
N TYR A 22 1.13 -5.18 -6.32
CA TYR A 22 0.45 -3.92 -6.11
C TYR A 22 -0.94 -3.95 -6.76
N SER A 23 -1.98 -3.65 -5.99
CA SER A 23 -3.31 -3.48 -6.52
C SER A 23 -4.17 -2.57 -5.63
N LYS A 24 -5.26 -2.06 -6.21
CA LYS A 24 -6.35 -1.44 -5.45
C LYS A 24 -7.17 -2.52 -4.78
N LEU A 25 -7.59 -2.27 -3.54
CA LEU A 25 -8.49 -3.14 -2.80
C LEU A 25 -9.93 -2.88 -3.29
N GLN A 26 -10.34 -3.63 -4.30
CA GLN A 26 -11.71 -3.55 -4.83
C GLN A 26 -12.72 -4.07 -3.80
N GLY A 27 -13.89 -3.46 -3.75
CA GLY A 27 -14.94 -3.82 -2.79
C GLY A 27 -14.82 -3.13 -1.43
N MET A 28 -13.71 -2.45 -1.15
CA MET A 28 -13.56 -1.60 0.03
C MET A 28 -13.94 -0.15 -0.27
N PRO A 29 -14.49 0.59 0.71
CA PRO A 29 -14.73 2.02 0.56
C PRO A 29 -13.39 2.77 0.44
N GLY A 30 -13.39 3.83 -0.38
CA GLY A 30 -12.22 4.68 -0.58
C GLY A 30 -11.22 4.13 -1.62
N ASP A 31 -10.14 4.88 -1.85
CA ASP A 31 -9.04 4.48 -2.74
C ASP A 31 -7.97 3.75 -1.92
N LYS A 32 -8.35 2.57 -1.40
CA LYS A 32 -7.46 1.70 -0.62
C LYS A 32 -6.61 0.82 -1.54
N ARG A 33 -5.36 0.62 -1.14
CA ARG A 33 -4.34 -0.04 -1.94
C ARG A 33 -3.45 -0.90 -1.07
N HIS A 34 -2.83 -1.89 -1.67
CA HIS A 34 -1.83 -2.70 -0.99
C HIS A 34 -0.73 -3.13 -1.93
N CYS A 35 0.40 -3.55 -1.35
CA CYS A 35 1.43 -4.30 -2.05
C CYS A 35 2.14 -5.25 -1.09
N HIS A 36 2.88 -6.20 -1.65
CA HIS A 36 3.70 -7.14 -0.89
C HIS A 36 5.11 -6.59 -0.70
N LEU A 37 5.57 -6.57 0.56
CA LEU A 37 6.91 -6.14 0.94
C LEU A 37 7.92 -7.27 0.86
N SER A 38 7.50 -8.50 1.16
CA SER A 38 8.33 -9.70 1.06
C SER A 38 7.47 -10.90 0.66
N LYS A 39 8.10 -11.88 0.01
CA LYS A 39 7.49 -13.20 -0.26
C LYS A 39 7.95 -14.18 0.83
N GLY A 40 7.12 -15.17 1.14
CA GLY A 40 7.45 -16.23 2.09
C GLY A 40 6.31 -16.54 3.05
N LYS A 41 6.60 -17.29 4.11
CA LYS A 41 5.67 -17.55 5.21
C LYS A 41 6.33 -17.11 6.53
N PRO A 42 5.90 -15.99 7.14
CA PRO A 42 4.77 -15.15 6.71
C PRO A 42 5.11 -14.23 5.53
N THR A 43 4.10 -13.88 4.75
CA THR A 43 4.19 -12.84 3.72
C THR A 43 3.91 -11.50 4.38
N TYR A 44 4.71 -10.47 4.10
CA TYR A 44 4.46 -9.11 4.62
C TYR A 44 3.86 -8.21 3.57
N VAL A 45 2.93 -7.36 3.98
CA VAL A 45 2.23 -6.39 3.15
C VAL A 45 2.24 -5.00 3.78
N CYS A 46 2.00 -4.01 2.94
CA CYS A 46 1.69 -2.64 3.33
C CYS A 46 0.36 -2.26 2.71
N CYS A 47 -0.51 -1.64 3.50
CA CYS A 47 -1.81 -1.15 3.06
C CYS A 47 -1.91 0.35 3.32
N TRP A 48 -2.49 1.09 2.38
CA TRP A 48 -2.65 2.53 2.49
C TRP A 48 -3.90 3.01 1.78
N GLU A 49 -4.35 4.20 2.15
CA GLU A 49 -5.48 4.88 1.54
C GLU A 49 -5.08 6.25 0.99
N VAL A 50 -5.59 6.59 -0.19
CA VAL A 50 -5.44 7.94 -0.76
C VAL A 50 -6.59 8.81 -0.26
N ILE A 51 -6.31 9.60 0.77
CA ILE A 51 -7.30 10.45 1.44
C ILE A 51 -7.63 11.67 0.57
N ASP A 52 -6.61 12.31 -0.02
CA ASP A 52 -6.81 13.48 -0.87
C ASP A 52 -5.80 13.49 -2.04
N LYS A 53 -6.31 13.52 -3.27
CA LYS A 53 -5.48 13.53 -4.49
C LYS A 53 -4.92 14.90 -4.84
N LYS A 54 -5.60 15.98 -4.45
CA LYS A 54 -5.21 17.37 -4.71
C LYS A 54 -4.11 17.79 -3.74
N LEU A 55 -4.29 17.51 -2.45
CA LEU A 55 -3.31 17.75 -1.39
C LEU A 55 -2.25 16.65 -1.29
N LYS A 56 -2.41 15.56 -2.06
CA LYS A 56 -1.50 14.40 -2.10
C LYS A 56 -1.33 13.73 -0.74
N ILE A 57 -2.41 13.60 0.02
CA ILE A 57 -2.43 12.97 1.32
C ILE A 57 -2.66 11.47 1.15
N THR A 58 -1.74 10.67 1.69
CA THR A 58 -1.81 9.21 1.73
C THR A 58 -1.57 8.74 3.16
N GLU A 59 -2.46 7.89 3.66
CA GLU A 59 -2.34 7.30 5.00
C GLU A 59 -1.96 5.83 4.90
N ILE A 60 -0.83 5.46 5.52
CA ILE A 60 -0.47 4.05 5.71
C ILE A 60 -1.12 3.58 7.00
N TYR A 61 -2.16 2.75 6.89
CA TYR A 61 -2.92 2.27 8.04
C TYR A 61 -2.50 0.88 8.54
N TYR A 62 -1.72 0.13 7.74
CA TYR A 62 -1.26 -1.19 8.14
C TYR A 62 0.07 -1.57 7.49
N VAL A 63 0.99 -2.09 8.31
CA VAL A 63 2.20 -2.78 7.87
C VAL A 63 2.37 -4.02 8.73
N GLY A 64 2.35 -5.20 8.12
CA GLY A 64 2.37 -6.44 8.88
C GLY A 64 2.20 -7.66 7.99
N THR A 65 1.81 -8.77 8.60
CA THR A 65 1.62 -10.03 7.86
C THR A 65 0.34 -9.97 7.01
N HIS A 66 0.34 -10.66 5.88
CA HIS A 66 -0.82 -10.71 4.98
C HIS A 66 -2.05 -11.28 5.68
N GLU A 67 -1.86 -12.26 6.57
CA GLU A 67 -2.93 -12.95 7.29
C GLU A 67 -3.69 -12.07 8.29
N LYS A 68 -3.08 -10.95 8.73
CA LYS A 68 -3.69 -9.99 9.66
C LYS A 68 -4.05 -8.66 8.98
N ALA A 69 -3.90 -8.56 7.66
CA ALA A 69 -4.17 -7.33 6.93
C ALA A 69 -5.67 -7.00 6.95
N PRO A 70 -6.06 -5.75 7.27
CA PRO A 70 -7.45 -5.34 7.29
C PRO A 70 -7.90 -4.92 5.88
N TYR A 71 -8.10 -5.94 5.02
CA TYR A 71 -8.77 -5.81 3.73
C TYR A 71 -10.27 -5.97 3.85
#